data_AF-A0A1I8H0U5-F1
#
_entry.id   AF-A0A1I8H0U5-F1
#
_cell.length_a   1.000
_cell.length_b   1.000
_cell.length_c   1.000
_cell.angle_alpha   90.00
_cell.angle_beta   90.00
_cell.angle_gamma   90.00
#
_symmetry.space_group_name_H-M   'P 1'
#
loop_
_entity.id
_entity.type
_entity.pdbx_description
1 polymer ?
#
loop_
_entity_poly.entity_id
_entity_poly.type
_entity_poly.pdbx_seq_one_letter_code
_entity_poly.pdbx_strand_id
1 'polypeptide(L)'
;MGNSHGAFSKEELAEYQELTYLTKREIIEVYNRFTKIDPQALKEDARNPKVEWEKILAIPELRMNPFKERIVSVFSSEPSRMSFEDFLDMMSVFSEAADKATKILAESDRDEDRKLSFAEFEHVISKAPDFVSSFRIRV
;
A
#
# COMPACT_ATOMS: atom_id res chain seq x y z
N MET A 1 7.77 25.59 -11.26
CA MET A 1 6.41 25.68 -11.82
C MET A 1 6.09 24.34 -12.47
N GLY A 2 5.30 23.48 -11.83
CA GLY A 2 4.91 22.17 -12.35
C GLY A 2 3.42 21.99 -12.11
N ASN A 3 2.63 22.07 -13.18
CA ASN A 3 1.18 22.12 -13.16
C ASN A 3 0.62 20.68 -13.04
N SER A 4 0.36 20.21 -11.82
CA SER A 4 -0.12 18.85 -11.51
C SER A 4 -1.63 18.63 -11.78
N HIS A 5 -2.22 19.39 -12.70
CA HIS A 5 -3.66 19.31 -13.01
C HIS A 5 -3.98 18.54 -14.31
N GLY A 6 -3.03 17.78 -14.87
CA GLY A 6 -3.16 17.21 -16.22
C GLY A 6 -3.19 15.69 -16.36
N ALA A 7 -3.10 14.91 -15.28
CA ALA A 7 -2.98 13.45 -15.41
C ALA A 7 -4.33 12.73 -15.61
N PHE A 8 -5.42 13.26 -15.05
CA PHE A 8 -6.74 12.64 -15.09
C PHE A 8 -7.82 13.68 -15.40
N SER A 9 -8.84 13.24 -16.14
CA SER A 9 -10.09 13.97 -16.32
C SER A 9 -10.91 14.02 -15.02
N LYS A 10 -11.89 14.93 -14.96
CA LYS A 10 -12.76 15.05 -13.77
C LYS A 10 -13.68 13.85 -13.62
N GLU A 11 -14.03 13.24 -14.74
CA GLU A 11 -14.82 12.01 -14.87
C GLU A 11 -14.02 10.82 -14.37
N GLU A 12 -12.79 10.61 -14.84
CA GLU A 12 -11.91 9.52 -14.36
C GLU A 12 -11.66 9.62 -12.84
N LEU A 13 -11.41 10.83 -12.32
CA LEU A 13 -11.27 11.01 -10.87
C LEU A 13 -12.56 10.73 -10.09
N ALA A 14 -13.73 10.91 -10.72
CA ALA A 14 -15.00 10.56 -10.09
C ALA A 14 -15.21 9.04 -10.12
N GLU A 15 -14.89 8.36 -11.22
CA GLU A 15 -14.92 6.90 -11.33
C GLU A 15 -13.99 6.26 -10.31
N TYR A 16 -12.73 6.70 -10.22
CA TYR A 16 -11.80 6.19 -9.21
C TYR A 16 -12.28 6.46 -7.78
N GLN A 17 -12.94 7.60 -7.53
CA GLN A 17 -13.51 7.91 -6.21
C GLN A 17 -14.77 7.09 -5.89
N GLU A 18 -15.50 6.61 -6.89
CA GLU A 18 -16.66 5.72 -6.67
C GLU A 18 -16.24 4.25 -6.51
N LEU A 19 -15.15 3.85 -7.16
CA LEU A 19 -14.61 2.49 -7.10
C LEU A 19 -13.65 2.27 -5.93
N THR A 20 -13.07 3.34 -5.38
CA THR A 20 -12.16 3.31 -4.23
C THR A 20 -12.71 4.17 -3.10
N TYR A 21 -12.29 3.90 -1.86
CA TYR A 21 -12.70 4.73 -0.72
C TYR A 21 -11.85 6.00 -0.56
N LEU A 22 -11.13 6.41 -1.61
CA LEU A 22 -10.20 7.53 -1.59
C LEU A 22 -10.85 8.80 -2.13
N THR A 23 -10.49 9.94 -1.53
CA THR A 23 -10.87 11.25 -2.05
C THR A 23 -10.06 11.60 -3.30
N LYS A 24 -10.57 12.50 -4.15
CA LYS A 24 -9.82 12.99 -5.34
C LYS A 24 -8.42 13.50 -5.01
N ARG A 25 -8.24 14.09 -3.81
CA ARG A 25 -6.93 14.57 -3.35
C ARG A 25 -5.98 13.40 -3.06
N GLU A 26 -6.47 12.36 -2.41
CA GLU A 26 -5.68 11.16 -2.11
C GLU A 26 -5.31 10.40 -3.38
N ILE A 27 -6.23 10.27 -4.34
CA ILE A 27 -5.95 9.64 -5.65
C ILE A 27 -4.80 10.38 -6.37
N ILE A 28 -4.85 11.73 -6.37
CA ILE A 28 -3.76 12.55 -6.93
C ILE A 28 -2.46 12.36 -6.15
N GLU A 29 -2.52 12.23 -4.83
CA GLU A 29 -1.34 11.98 -4.01
C GLU A 29 -0.72 10.60 -4.28
N VAL A 30 -1.54 9.56 -4.38
CA VAL A 30 -1.15 8.19 -4.76
C VAL A 30 -0.49 8.19 -6.13
N TYR A 31 -1.08 8.88 -7.12
CA TYR A 31 -0.47 9.03 -8.44
C TYR A 31 0.89 9.75 -8.37
N ASN A 32 0.98 10.84 -7.62
CA ASN A 32 2.25 11.53 -7.41
C ASN A 32 3.29 10.65 -6.70
N ARG A 33 2.89 9.73 -5.82
CA ARG A 33 3.79 8.73 -5.23
C ARG A 33 4.21 7.69 -6.26
N PHE A 34 3.26 7.14 -7.02
CA PHE A 34 3.51 6.16 -8.07
C PHE A 34 4.52 6.67 -9.12
N THR A 35 4.34 7.90 -9.60
CA THR A 35 5.28 8.56 -10.53
C THR A 35 6.66 8.81 -9.94
N LYS A 36 6.78 8.99 -8.61
CA LYS A 36 8.07 9.13 -7.92
C LYS A 36 8.79 7.81 -7.73
N ILE A 37 8.06 6.69 -7.59
CA ILE A 37 8.65 5.36 -7.44
C ILE A 37 9.40 4.98 -8.70
N ASP A 38 8.78 5.19 -9.87
CA ASP A 38 9.43 4.92 -11.14
C ASP A 38 9.10 5.96 -12.22
N PRO A 39 9.92 7.02 -12.33
CA PRO A 39 9.73 8.01 -13.39
C PRO A 39 10.06 7.44 -14.78
N GLN A 40 10.68 6.25 -14.88
CA GLN A 40 10.97 5.59 -16.14
C GLN A 40 9.73 4.89 -16.71
N ALA A 41 8.86 4.33 -15.86
CA ALA A 41 7.60 3.72 -16.26
C ALA A 41 6.69 4.70 -17.03
N LEU A 42 6.70 5.98 -16.64
CA LEU A 42 5.94 7.03 -17.32
C LEU A 42 6.50 7.39 -18.71
N LYS A 43 7.79 7.15 -18.94
CA LYS A 43 8.41 7.37 -20.26
C LYS A 43 8.12 6.23 -21.23
N GLU A 44 7.92 5.03 -20.70
CA GLU A 44 7.59 3.85 -21.50
C GLU A 44 6.11 3.85 -21.90
N ASP A 45 5.22 4.13 -20.94
CA ASP A 45 3.78 4.24 -21.20
C ASP A 45 3.17 5.37 -20.37
N ALA A 46 2.82 6.47 -21.03
CA ALA A 46 2.23 7.64 -20.38
C ALA A 46 0.75 7.42 -19.99
N ARG A 47 0.08 6.41 -20.58
CA ARG A 47 -1.35 6.18 -20.38
C ARG A 47 -1.61 5.05 -19.38
N ASN A 48 -0.77 4.00 -19.39
CA ASN A 48 -0.83 2.93 -18.39
C ASN A 48 0.58 2.60 -17.86
N PRO A 49 1.17 3.47 -17.03
CA PRO A 49 2.49 3.23 -16.48
C PRO A 49 2.46 2.00 -15.56
N LYS A 50 3.37 1.06 -15.82
CA LYS A 50 3.54 -0.16 -15.02
C LYS A 50 4.88 -0.13 -14.33
N VAL A 51 4.89 -0.46 -13.04
CA VAL A 51 6.09 -0.43 -12.19
C VAL A 51 6.47 -1.84 -11.79
N GLU A 52 7.75 -2.15 -11.89
CA GLU A 52 8.30 -3.44 -11.45
C GLU A 52 8.13 -3.61 -9.94
N TRP A 53 7.77 -4.82 -9.49
CA TRP A 53 7.55 -5.12 -8.08
C TRP A 53 8.74 -4.75 -7.19
N GLU A 54 9.97 -4.93 -7.66
CA GLU A 54 11.17 -4.59 -6.89
C GLU A 54 11.18 -3.13 -6.42
N LYS A 55 10.69 -2.21 -7.26
CA LYS A 55 10.61 -0.78 -6.93
C LYS A 55 9.48 -0.51 -5.93
N ILE A 56 8.35 -1.19 -6.06
CA ILE A 56 7.23 -1.13 -5.10
C ILE A 56 7.66 -1.69 -3.73
N LEU A 57 8.39 -2.80 -3.69
CA LEU A 57 8.88 -3.42 -2.46
C LEU A 57 9.96 -2.61 -1.75
N ALA A 58 10.60 -1.67 -2.47
CA ALA A 58 11.61 -0.78 -1.94
C ALA A 58 11.03 0.47 -1.24
N ILE A 59 9.73 0.77 -1.41
CA ILE A 59 9.10 1.91 -0.76
C ILE A 59 9.12 1.74 0.77
N PRO A 60 9.33 2.82 1.54
CA PRO A 60 9.47 2.72 2.99
C PRO A 60 8.26 2.06 3.67
N GLU A 61 7.06 2.22 3.14
CA GLU A 61 5.81 1.66 3.65
C GLU A 61 5.78 0.12 3.58
N LEU A 62 6.37 -0.47 2.55
CA LEU A 62 6.42 -1.93 2.38
C LEU A 62 7.74 -2.54 2.79
N ARG A 63 8.84 -1.77 2.81
CA ARG A 63 10.21 -2.28 3.01
C ARG A 63 10.36 -3.11 4.28
N MET A 64 9.73 -2.67 5.37
CA MET A 64 9.79 -3.29 6.70
C MET A 64 8.74 -4.40 6.92
N ASN A 65 7.83 -4.60 5.98
CA ASN A 65 6.72 -5.54 6.14
C ASN A 65 7.13 -6.95 5.65
N PRO A 66 7.12 -7.99 6.52
CA PRO A 66 7.46 -9.36 6.13
C PRO A 66 6.55 -9.96 5.05
N PHE A 67 5.33 -9.43 4.89
CA PHE A 67 4.33 -9.90 3.93
C PHE A 67 4.29 -9.07 2.64
N LYS A 68 5.22 -8.12 2.47
CA LYS A 68 5.24 -7.19 1.33
C LYS A 68 5.14 -7.87 -0.03
N GLU A 69 5.87 -8.96 -0.24
CA GLU A 69 5.85 -9.72 -1.50
C GLU A 69 4.48 -10.35 -1.74
N ARG A 70 3.86 -10.88 -0.67
CA ARG A 70 2.53 -11.48 -0.76
C ARG A 70 1.45 -10.44 -1.01
N ILE A 71 1.56 -9.28 -0.38
CA ILE A 71 0.63 -8.16 -0.59
C ILE A 71 0.73 -7.69 -2.04
N VAL A 72 1.92 -7.35 -2.52
CA VAL A 72 2.14 -6.92 -3.90
C VAL A 72 1.66 -7.99 -4.88
N SER A 73 1.94 -9.26 -4.62
CA SER A 73 1.46 -10.38 -5.44
C SER A 73 -0.06 -10.56 -5.45
N VAL A 74 -0.77 -10.19 -4.39
CA VAL A 74 -2.24 -10.33 -4.31
C VAL A 74 -2.94 -9.19 -5.03
N PHE A 75 -2.41 -7.97 -4.92
CA PHE A 75 -2.98 -6.80 -5.56
C PHE A 75 -2.54 -6.62 -7.01
N SER A 76 -1.42 -7.21 -7.41
CA SER A 76 -0.93 -7.12 -8.78
C SER A 76 -1.67 -8.09 -9.71
N SER A 77 -2.24 -7.57 -10.79
CA SER A 77 -2.85 -8.37 -11.85
C SER A 77 -1.83 -9.17 -12.67
N GLU A 78 -0.58 -8.71 -12.74
CA GLU A 78 0.52 -9.37 -13.47
C GLU A 78 1.62 -9.88 -12.52
N PRO A 79 2.29 -11.01 -12.81
CA PRO A 79 3.24 -11.66 -11.90
C PRO A 79 4.60 -10.97 -11.72
N SER A 80 4.77 -9.72 -12.14
CA SER A 80 6.04 -8.95 -11.98
C SER A 80 5.87 -7.43 -12.06
N ARG A 81 4.74 -6.96 -12.59
CA ARG A 81 4.47 -5.55 -12.83
C ARG A 81 3.16 -5.15 -12.18
N MET A 82 3.17 -4.00 -11.51
CA MET A 82 1.99 -3.42 -10.88
C MET A 82 1.56 -2.20 -11.68
N SER A 83 0.30 -2.15 -12.09
CA SER A 83 -0.29 -0.99 -12.73
C SER A 83 -0.66 0.10 -11.71
N PHE A 84 -0.98 1.30 -12.18
CA PHE A 84 -1.48 2.35 -11.31
C PHE A 84 -2.80 1.94 -10.61
N GLU A 85 -3.68 1.21 -11.31
CA GLU A 85 -4.95 0.73 -10.76
C GLU A 85 -4.72 -0.28 -9.63
N ASP A 86 -3.86 -1.28 -9.86
CA ASP A 86 -3.47 -2.26 -8.83
C ASP A 86 -2.85 -1.55 -7.59
N PHE A 87 -2.02 -0.53 -7.82
CA PHE A 87 -1.41 0.27 -6.76
C PHE A 87 -2.46 1.12 -6.02
N LEU A 88 -3.43 1.67 -6.74
CA LEU A 88 -4.52 2.44 -6.15
C LEU A 88 -5.42 1.56 -5.28
N ASP A 89 -5.74 0.34 -5.72
CA ASP A 89 -6.48 -0.64 -4.95
C ASP A 89 -5.72 -1.06 -3.69
N MET A 90 -4.41 -1.34 -3.84
CA MET A 90 -3.54 -1.63 -2.72
C MET A 90 -3.54 -0.46 -1.70
N MET A 91 -3.42 0.79 -2.17
CA MET A 91 -3.42 1.98 -1.33
C MET A 91 -4.80 2.29 -0.71
N SER A 92 -5.89 1.97 -1.41
CA SER A 92 -7.26 2.07 -0.90
C SER A 92 -7.46 1.09 0.26
N VAL A 93 -7.04 -0.17 0.09
CA VAL A 93 -7.05 -1.15 1.18
C VAL A 93 -6.09 -0.73 2.28
N PHE A 94 -4.91 -0.18 1.98
CA PHE A 94 -4.03 0.35 3.01
C PHE A 94 -4.55 1.62 3.66
N SER A 95 -5.50 2.36 3.11
CA SER A 95 -6.13 3.50 3.77
C SER A 95 -7.19 3.02 4.77
N GLU A 96 -8.02 2.04 4.39
CA GLU A 96 -8.98 1.42 5.30
C GLU A 96 -8.30 0.50 6.35
N ALA A 97 -7.27 -0.23 5.91
CA ALA A 97 -6.39 -1.00 6.77
C ALA A 97 -5.39 -0.10 7.47
N ALA A 98 -5.11 1.13 7.05
CA ALA A 98 -4.42 2.09 7.91
C ALA A 98 -5.36 2.47 9.03
N ASP A 99 -6.66 2.64 8.83
CA ASP A 99 -7.57 2.85 9.96
C ASP A 99 -7.61 1.64 10.91
N LYS A 100 -7.62 0.40 10.40
CA LYS A 100 -7.61 -0.82 11.24
C LYS A 100 -6.24 -1.12 11.84
N ALA A 101 -5.16 -1.02 11.07
CA ALA A 101 -3.79 -1.24 11.49
C ALA A 101 -3.29 -0.08 12.35
N THR A 102 -3.73 1.16 12.14
CA THR A 102 -3.47 2.30 13.06
C THR A 102 -4.26 2.12 14.34
N LYS A 103 -5.48 1.59 14.32
CA LYS A 103 -6.18 1.20 15.56
C LYS A 103 -5.48 0.05 16.27
N ILE A 104 -5.10 -1.00 15.56
CA ILE A 104 -4.35 -2.14 16.12
C ILE A 104 -3.00 -1.67 16.63
N LEU A 105 -2.26 -0.86 15.86
CA LEU A 105 -0.98 -0.29 16.26
C LEU A 105 -1.20 0.62 17.47
N ALA A 106 -2.16 1.54 17.48
CA ALA A 106 -2.46 2.39 18.64
C ALA A 106 -2.93 1.59 19.88
N GLU A 107 -3.53 0.42 19.71
CA GLU A 107 -3.89 -0.48 20.83
C GLU A 107 -2.71 -1.35 21.29
N SER A 108 -1.74 -1.61 20.41
CA SER A 108 -0.63 -2.55 20.63
C SER A 108 0.69 -1.87 20.98
N ASP A 109 0.88 -0.65 20.47
CA ASP A 109 2.00 0.27 20.69
C ASP A 109 1.84 0.90 22.07
N ARG A 110 2.50 0.28 23.05
CA ARG A 110 2.46 0.65 24.45
C ARG A 110 3.46 1.74 24.80
N ASP A 111 4.51 1.89 24.00
CA ASP A 111 5.53 2.91 24.20
C ASP A 111 5.34 4.16 23.32
N GLU A 112 4.28 4.18 22.51
CA GLU A 112 3.84 5.27 21.63
C GLU A 112 4.90 5.66 20.57
N ASP A 113 5.81 4.72 20.22
CA ASP A 113 6.89 4.96 19.27
C ASP A 113 6.47 4.83 17.79
N ARG A 114 5.19 4.50 17.57
CA ARG A 114 4.54 4.24 16.27
C ARG A 114 5.13 3.05 15.54
N LYS A 115 5.73 2.11 16.25
CA LYS A 115 6.25 0.85 15.75
C LYS A 115 5.71 -0.28 16.64
N LEU A 116 6.04 -1.50 16.26
CA LEU A 116 5.71 -2.68 17.03
C LEU A 116 7.03 -3.35 17.41
N SER A 117 7.44 -3.18 18.65
CA SER A 117 8.61 -3.85 19.21
C SER A 117 8.35 -5.34 19.39
N PHE A 118 9.43 -6.13 19.56
CA PHE A 118 9.30 -7.56 19.84
C PHE A 118 8.46 -7.84 21.09
N ALA A 119 8.57 -7.00 22.11
CA ALA A 119 7.81 -7.14 23.35
C ALA A 119 6.31 -6.86 23.16
N GLU A 120 5.96 -5.87 22.33
CA GLU A 120 4.56 -5.58 21.99
C GLU A 120 3.97 -6.66 21.09
N PHE A 121 4.75 -7.17 20.15
CA PHE A 121 4.35 -8.31 19.33
C PHE A 121 4.10 -9.58 20.16
N GLU A 122 4.99 -9.89 21.11
CA GLU A 122 4.80 -11.00 22.05
C GLU A 122 3.51 -10.81 22.87
N HIS A 123 3.24 -9.57 23.29
CA HIS A 123 2.01 -9.24 24.00
C HIS A 123 0.76 -9.43 23.15
N VAL A 124 0.75 -8.94 21.90
CA VAL A 124 -0.37 -9.08 20.96
C VAL A 124 -0.67 -10.56 20.68
N ILE A 125 0.38 -11.37 20.47
CA ILE A 125 0.24 -12.81 20.26
C ILE A 125 -0.31 -13.51 21.51
N SER A 126 0.11 -13.10 22.71
CA SER A 126 -0.42 -13.67 23.96
C SER A 126 -1.93 -13.42 24.13
N LYS A 127 -2.46 -12.36 23.51
CA LYS A 127 -3.87 -11.97 23.55
C LYS A 127 -4.71 -12.61 22.44
N ALA A 128 -4.08 -13.11 21.38
CA ALA A 128 -4.73 -13.77 20.24
C ALA A 128 -4.18 -15.19 20.00
N PRO A 129 -4.47 -16.15 20.90
CA PRO A 129 -3.90 -17.52 20.85
C PRO A 129 -4.24 -18.29 19.56
N ASP A 130 -5.36 -17.95 18.90
CA ASP A 130 -5.76 -18.56 17.61
C ASP A 130 -4.77 -18.23 16.48
N PHE A 131 -4.09 -17.08 16.55
CA PHE A 131 -3.06 -16.66 15.59
C PHE A 131 -1.88 -17.65 15.57
N VAL A 132 -1.45 -18.13 16.74
CA VAL A 132 -0.35 -19.10 16.91
C VAL A 132 -0.70 -20.45 16.28
N SER A 133 -1.99 -20.83 16.33
CA SER A 133 -2.44 -22.12 15.79
C SER A 133 -2.46 -22.17 14.25
N SER A 134 -2.64 -21.02 13.59
CA SER A 134 -2.71 -20.91 12.13
C SER A 134 -1.38 -20.53 11.48
N PHE A 135 -0.48 -19.89 12.23
CA PHE A 135 0.81 -19.43 11.71
C PHE A 135 1.83 -20.57 11.66
N ARG A 136 2.00 -21.18 10.48
CA ARG A 136 3.04 -22.18 10.21
C ARG A 136 4.06 -21.63 9.22
N ILE A 137 5.26 -21.30 9.69
CA ILE A 137 6.43 -21.16 8.81
C ILE A 137 6.93 -22.57 8.53
N ARG A 138 6.77 -23.03 7.28
CA ARG A 138 7.50 -24.21 6.79
C ARG A 138 8.85 -23.71 6.30
N VAL A 139 9.91 -24.15 6.98
CA VAL A 139 11.31 -24.01 6.53
C VAL A 139 11.55 -24.91 5.33
#